data_AF-A0A956I1P8-F1
#
_entry.id   AF-A0A956I1P8-F1
#
_cell.length_a   1.000
_cell.length_b   1.000
_cell.length_c   1.000
_cell.angle_alpha   90.00
_cell.angle_beta   90.00
_cell.angle_gamma   90.00
#
_symmetry.space_group_name_H-M   'P 1'
#
loop_
_entity.id
_entity.type
_entity.pdbx_description
1 polymer ?
#
loop_
_entity_poly.entity_id
_entity_poly.type
_entity_poly.pdbx_seq_one_letter_code
_entity_poly.pdbx_strand_id
1 'polypeptide(L)'
;MIAGGSSAPWVLALAVLLSACEPTAPRPPSESYEDEELEAEVFEEEEPPDPDDPPPAISTMDPTRHVSGADDEPPPILPASHGDLEHATDEPVHARRYVYRVRMIVPGGLGNGRVRVTVPAAELHIDVSHERLRAHFVGTGWPIAPGSEVRLRRDRPGVYLFDDRGGRPLEPGELAAWFEGGTVTRRGPPLYIFSTYGFQRGGPPADDEERPGELVCALLAELTSEPRDQVVRRCELGAPFLWRLGFWRAEQTAGVPVELPRSALRADERNPPRPIRHQSSRAFLEPEALRRLDGGRAPSDPPPEGAPAEGLRVSNESADRAIIAIDGVAAGWVDRGAEGWFVGLEPGTYDVGTIRPLGAVVQRGRPVRVPGIHRVCDGRCPRRTDQ
;
A
#
# COMPACT_ATOMS: atom_id res chain seq x y z
N MET A 1 12.74 -50.89 44.93
CA MET A 1 12.11 -50.97 46.26
C MET A 1 12.47 -49.69 47.01
N ILE A 2 11.44 -48.92 47.40
CA ILE A 2 11.30 -48.04 48.58
C ILE A 2 12.42 -46.99 48.77
N ALA A 3 12.22 -45.73 48.36
CA ALA A 3 11.51 -44.63 49.03
C ALA A 3 12.29 -43.97 50.18
N GLY A 4 12.33 -42.62 50.19
CA GLY A 4 12.59 -41.83 51.39
C GLY A 4 13.22 -40.45 51.16
N GLY A 5 12.49 -39.39 51.56
CA GLY A 5 12.97 -38.01 51.76
C GLY A 5 12.23 -37.00 50.89
N SER A 6 11.11 -36.36 51.28
CA SER A 6 10.95 -35.33 52.34
C SER A 6 12.05 -34.24 52.21
N SER A 7 11.81 -32.95 52.04
CA SER A 7 10.73 -32.08 52.54
C SER A 7 10.84 -30.72 51.81
N ALA A 8 9.73 -30.00 51.66
CA ALA A 8 9.73 -28.60 51.22
C ALA A 8 10.49 -27.68 52.21
N PRO A 9 10.95 -26.50 51.76
CA PRO A 9 10.32 -25.31 52.31
C PRO A 9 10.11 -24.16 51.29
N TRP A 10 9.05 -23.41 51.57
CA TRP A 10 8.78 -22.07 51.08
C TRP A 10 9.77 -21.07 51.66
N VAL A 11 10.31 -20.15 50.85
CA VAL A 11 10.71 -18.80 51.30
C VAL A 11 10.41 -17.79 50.18
N LEU A 12 9.39 -16.97 50.43
CA LEU A 12 9.16 -15.67 49.81
C LEU A 12 10.29 -14.72 50.21
N ALA A 13 10.94 -14.08 49.25
CA ALA A 13 11.79 -12.92 49.49
C ALA A 13 11.13 -11.67 48.90
N LEU A 14 10.52 -10.89 49.80
CA LEU A 14 10.23 -9.47 49.60
C LEU A 14 11.56 -8.71 49.49
N ALA A 15 11.67 -7.84 48.49
CA ALA A 15 12.62 -6.72 48.51
C ALA A 15 11.81 -5.41 48.50
N VAL A 16 11.95 -4.63 49.56
CA VAL A 16 11.37 -3.29 49.73
C VAL A 16 12.51 -2.35 50.13
N LEU A 17 12.43 -1.11 49.63
CA LEU A 17 13.15 0.12 50.00
C LEU A 17 14.50 0.34 49.28
N LEU A 18 14.89 1.53 48.81
CA LEU A 18 14.31 2.87 48.66
C LEU A 18 15.35 3.72 47.89
N SER A 19 14.92 4.85 47.33
CA SER A 19 15.68 6.11 47.17
C SER A 19 15.88 6.61 45.72
N ALA A 20 14.95 7.49 45.34
CA ALA A 20 15.16 8.82 44.76
C ALA A 20 16.42 9.10 43.92
N CYS A 21 16.16 9.45 42.65
CA CYS A 21 16.60 10.72 42.05
C CYS A 21 15.87 10.91 40.71
N GLU A 22 14.82 11.74 40.72
CA GLU A 22 14.29 12.37 39.51
C GLU A 22 15.27 13.47 39.03
N PRO A 23 15.58 13.52 37.74
CA PRO A 23 15.96 14.76 37.09
C PRO A 23 14.81 15.25 36.21
N THR A 24 14.08 16.22 36.74
CA THR A 24 13.19 17.12 36.01
C THR A 24 13.97 17.80 34.89
N ALA A 25 13.68 17.48 33.64
CA ALA A 25 14.23 18.20 32.49
C ALA A 25 13.50 19.55 32.31
N PRO A 26 14.23 20.64 31.97
CA PRO A 26 13.66 21.98 31.86
C PRO A 26 12.77 22.14 30.62
N ARG A 27 11.63 22.82 30.81
CA ARG A 27 10.77 23.31 29.72
C ARG A 27 11.55 24.29 28.84
N PRO A 28 11.47 24.19 27.50
CA PRO A 28 11.98 25.25 26.64
C PRO A 28 11.13 26.53 26.80
N PRO A 29 11.74 27.71 26.60
CA PRO A 29 11.09 28.99 26.80
C PRO A 29 9.95 29.20 25.79
N SER A 30 8.86 29.78 26.28
CA SER A 30 7.75 30.29 25.47
C SER A 30 8.24 31.47 24.63
N GLU A 31 8.46 31.24 23.35
CA GLU A 31 8.58 32.33 22.38
C GLU A 31 7.19 32.93 22.18
N SER A 32 7.07 34.19 22.60
CA SER A 32 6.00 35.09 22.22
C SER A 32 6.10 35.34 20.71
N TYR A 33 5.12 34.87 19.95
CA TYR A 33 4.92 35.33 18.59
C TYR A 33 4.35 36.75 18.66
N GLU A 34 5.12 37.72 18.19
CA GLU A 34 4.64 39.05 17.88
C GLU A 34 3.63 38.93 16.74
N ASP A 35 2.51 39.65 16.88
CA ASP A 35 1.44 39.75 15.91
C ASP A 35 1.95 40.37 14.60
N GLU A 36 2.21 39.55 13.58
CA GLU A 36 2.29 40.02 12.19
C GLU A 36 0.88 40.12 11.62
N GLU A 37 0.52 41.38 11.35
CA GLU A 37 -0.69 41.89 10.73
C GLU A 37 -0.96 41.21 9.38
N LEU A 38 -1.80 40.18 9.36
CA LEU A 38 -2.34 39.58 8.13
C LEU A 38 -3.36 40.54 7.51
N GLU A 39 -2.97 41.15 6.39
CA GLU A 39 -3.88 41.89 5.51
C GLU A 39 -5.05 40.97 5.10
N ALA A 40 -6.27 41.47 5.30
CA ALA A 40 -7.49 40.77 4.95
C ALA A 40 -7.62 40.66 3.42
N GLU A 41 -7.55 39.44 2.89
CA GLU A 41 -8.06 39.14 1.55
C GLU A 41 -9.57 39.38 1.54
N VAL A 42 -9.98 40.30 0.67
CA VAL A 42 -11.38 40.61 0.35
C VAL A 42 -11.98 39.38 -0.31
N PHE A 43 -12.85 38.67 0.42
CA PHE A 43 -13.77 37.71 -0.20
C PHE A 43 -14.72 38.48 -1.10
N GLU A 44 -14.65 38.25 -2.41
CA GLU A 44 -15.73 38.62 -3.32
C GLU A 44 -16.97 37.83 -2.91
N GLU A 45 -18.02 38.56 -2.53
CA GLU A 45 -19.33 38.06 -2.15
C GLU A 45 -19.98 37.45 -3.41
N GLU A 46 -20.08 36.11 -3.48
CA GLU A 46 -20.85 35.44 -4.53
C GLU A 46 -22.32 35.90 -4.43
N GLU A 47 -22.77 36.59 -5.47
CA GLU A 47 -24.14 37.07 -5.62
C GLU A 47 -25.11 35.86 -5.64
N PRO A 48 -26.21 35.88 -4.87
CA PRO A 48 -27.15 34.77 -4.84
C PRO A 48 -27.81 34.59 -6.22
N PRO A 49 -27.99 33.35 -6.69
CA PRO A 49 -28.56 33.09 -8.01
C PRO A 49 -30.01 33.59 -8.13
N ASP A 50 -30.33 34.14 -9.30
CA ASP A 50 -31.62 34.71 -9.67
C ASP A 50 -32.74 33.63 -9.55
N PRO A 51 -33.85 33.88 -8.82
CA PRO A 51 -34.89 32.88 -8.57
C PRO A 51 -35.64 32.37 -9.81
N ASP A 52 -35.41 32.94 -10.98
CA ASP A 52 -36.06 32.57 -12.24
C ASP A 52 -35.20 31.67 -13.17
N ASP A 53 -33.99 31.29 -12.75
CA ASP A 53 -33.21 30.31 -13.51
C ASP A 53 -33.73 28.87 -13.28
N PRO A 54 -34.20 28.16 -14.32
CA PRO A 54 -34.60 26.77 -14.18
C PRO A 54 -33.39 25.92 -13.80
N PRO A 55 -33.53 24.97 -12.84
CA PRO A 55 -32.41 24.12 -12.44
C PRO A 55 -31.85 23.38 -13.66
N PRO A 56 -30.53 23.21 -13.75
CA PRO A 56 -29.92 22.49 -14.86
C PRO A 56 -30.53 21.08 -14.93
N ALA A 57 -31.05 20.73 -16.10
CA ALA A 57 -31.67 19.44 -16.33
C ALA A 57 -30.68 18.32 -15.96
N ILE A 58 -31.07 17.50 -14.99
CA ILE A 58 -30.33 16.29 -14.61
C ILE A 58 -30.29 15.39 -15.85
N SER A 59 -29.09 15.26 -16.42
CA SER A 59 -28.82 14.36 -17.53
C SER A 59 -29.12 12.93 -17.07
N THR A 60 -30.18 12.37 -17.63
CA THR A 60 -30.54 10.95 -17.49
C THR A 60 -29.44 10.14 -18.15
N MET A 61 -28.57 9.53 -17.34
CA MET A 61 -27.56 8.59 -17.85
C MET A 61 -28.26 7.34 -18.38
N ASP A 62 -28.34 7.25 -19.70
CA ASP A 62 -28.67 6.07 -20.47
C ASP A 62 -27.55 5.02 -20.33
N PRO A 63 -27.82 3.76 -19.88
CA PRO A 63 -26.79 2.79 -19.50
C PRO A 63 -26.00 2.17 -20.67
N THR A 64 -26.14 2.69 -21.90
CA THR A 64 -25.45 2.18 -23.09
C THR A 64 -24.34 3.08 -23.64
N ARG A 65 -23.87 4.06 -22.87
CA ARG A 65 -22.68 4.83 -23.27
C ARG A 65 -21.42 3.98 -23.08
N HIS A 66 -21.05 3.27 -24.15
CA HIS A 66 -19.64 2.93 -24.38
C HIS A 66 -18.83 4.21 -24.22
N VAL A 67 -18.06 4.31 -23.14
CA VAL A 67 -17.01 5.31 -22.99
C VAL A 67 -15.99 4.99 -24.08
N SER A 68 -16.10 5.68 -25.21
CA SER A 68 -15.11 5.70 -26.26
C SER A 68 -13.80 6.21 -25.65
N GLY A 69 -12.84 5.30 -25.48
CA GLY A 69 -11.48 5.60 -24.98
C GLY A 69 -10.62 6.28 -26.03
N ALA A 70 -11.04 7.44 -26.50
CA ALA A 70 -10.29 8.33 -27.37
C ALA A 70 -10.43 9.74 -26.78
N ASP A 71 -9.29 10.37 -26.46
CA ASP A 71 -9.10 11.71 -25.86
C ASP A 71 -8.70 11.76 -24.37
N ASP A 72 -8.17 10.67 -23.79
CA ASP A 72 -7.38 10.80 -22.56
C ASP A 72 -5.96 11.25 -22.95
N GLU A 73 -5.68 12.55 -22.85
CA GLU A 73 -4.31 13.09 -22.90
C GLU A 73 -3.43 12.29 -21.91
N PRO A 74 -2.21 11.88 -22.30
CA PRO A 74 -1.36 11.14 -21.38
C PRO A 74 -1.16 11.93 -20.08
N PRO A 75 -1.17 11.26 -18.92
CA PRO A 75 -1.09 11.94 -17.65
C PRO A 75 0.21 12.75 -17.55
N PRO A 76 0.19 13.91 -16.87
CA PRO A 76 1.30 14.85 -16.88
C PRO A 76 2.55 14.25 -16.25
N ILE A 77 3.71 14.57 -16.84
CA ILE A 77 5.02 14.20 -16.31
C ILE A 77 5.69 15.48 -15.84
N LEU A 78 5.81 15.63 -14.52
CA LEU A 78 6.46 16.75 -13.88
C LEU A 78 7.97 16.55 -13.86
N PRO A 79 8.77 17.60 -14.07
CA PRO A 79 10.22 17.50 -14.01
C PRO A 79 10.67 17.03 -12.62
N ALA A 80 11.72 16.21 -12.56
CA ALA A 80 12.34 15.88 -11.29
C ALA A 80 12.92 17.15 -10.66
N SER A 81 12.90 17.23 -9.32
CA SER A 81 13.54 18.34 -8.59
C SER A 81 15.02 18.50 -8.93
N HIS A 82 15.65 17.42 -9.40
CA HIS A 82 17.03 17.39 -9.87
C HIS A 82 17.16 16.45 -11.07
N GLY A 83 17.73 16.95 -12.17
CA GLY A 83 18.03 16.12 -13.33
C GLY A 83 19.09 15.04 -13.05
N ASP A 84 19.13 14.02 -13.92
CA ASP A 84 20.06 12.89 -13.83
C ASP A 84 20.87 12.73 -15.12
N LEU A 85 21.45 13.84 -15.60
CA LEU A 85 22.21 13.88 -16.86
C LEU A 85 23.48 13.03 -16.82
N GLU A 86 24.06 12.82 -15.64
CA GLU A 86 25.21 11.91 -15.44
C GLU A 86 24.87 10.44 -15.73
N HIS A 87 23.58 10.10 -15.76
CA HIS A 87 23.09 8.78 -16.17
C HIS A 87 22.49 8.82 -17.58
N ALA A 88 22.79 9.80 -18.42
CA ALA A 88 22.22 9.90 -19.77
C ALA A 88 22.89 9.01 -20.83
N THR A 89 24.02 8.38 -20.52
CA THR A 89 24.82 7.64 -21.50
C THR A 89 24.33 6.20 -21.66
N ASP A 90 24.64 5.60 -22.81
CA ASP A 90 24.40 4.18 -23.07
C ASP A 90 25.59 3.30 -22.67
N GLU A 91 26.50 3.83 -21.85
CA GLU A 91 27.61 3.07 -21.30
C GLU A 91 27.07 1.90 -20.45
N PRO A 92 27.55 0.67 -20.65
CA PRO A 92 27.12 -0.46 -19.85
C PRO A 92 27.58 -0.29 -18.41
N VAL A 93 26.66 -0.48 -17.47
CA VAL A 93 26.94 -0.52 -16.03
C VAL A 93 26.56 -1.88 -15.47
N HIS A 94 27.41 -2.38 -14.57
CA HIS A 94 27.09 -3.56 -13.79
C HIS A 94 25.95 -3.24 -12.83
N ALA A 95 24.92 -4.07 -12.90
CA ALA A 95 23.75 -3.98 -12.06
C ALA A 95 23.30 -5.39 -11.64
N ARG A 96 22.35 -5.45 -10.72
CA ARG A 96 21.67 -6.67 -10.35
C ARG A 96 20.18 -6.52 -10.57
N ARG A 97 19.57 -7.57 -11.12
CA ARG A 97 18.12 -7.70 -11.24
C ARG A 97 17.60 -8.63 -10.16
N TYR A 98 16.81 -8.09 -9.25
CA TYR A 98 16.06 -8.84 -8.26
C TYR A 98 14.61 -8.99 -8.68
N VAL A 99 14.06 -10.18 -8.47
CA VAL A 99 12.62 -10.42 -8.62
C VAL A 99 12.09 -10.92 -7.29
N TYR A 100 11.13 -10.19 -6.74
CA TYR A 100 10.41 -10.60 -5.55
C TYR A 100 9.01 -11.03 -5.93
N ARG A 101 8.62 -12.23 -5.53
CA ARG A 101 7.22 -12.65 -5.55
C ARG A 101 6.54 -12.20 -4.28
N VAL A 102 5.51 -11.39 -4.43
CA VAL A 102 4.81 -10.74 -3.33
C VAL A 102 3.42 -11.35 -3.16
N ARG A 103 3.03 -11.58 -1.91
CA ARG A 103 1.71 -12.12 -1.55
C ARG A 103 1.15 -11.34 -0.37
N MET A 104 -0.14 -11.07 -0.43
CA MET A 104 -0.87 -10.54 0.71
C MET A 104 -1.34 -11.67 1.63
N ILE A 105 -1.14 -11.52 2.93
CA ILE A 105 -1.63 -12.42 3.97
C ILE A 105 -2.84 -11.77 4.62
N VAL A 106 -4.04 -12.25 4.28
CA VAL A 106 -5.27 -11.74 4.91
C VAL A 106 -5.36 -12.28 6.35
N PRO A 107 -5.55 -11.42 7.36
CA PRO A 107 -5.75 -11.86 8.74
C PRO A 107 -6.99 -12.77 8.88
N GLY A 108 -6.87 -13.84 9.66
CA GLY A 108 -7.98 -14.79 9.89
C GLY A 108 -9.22 -14.17 10.57
N GLY A 109 -9.10 -12.98 11.16
CA GLY A 109 -10.25 -12.23 11.69
C GLY A 109 -11.13 -11.57 10.62
N LEU A 110 -10.80 -11.70 9.33
CA LEU A 110 -11.55 -11.13 8.20
C LEU A 110 -12.24 -12.20 7.34
N GLY A 111 -12.33 -13.42 7.85
CA GLY A 111 -13.09 -14.51 7.25
C GLY A 111 -12.41 -15.87 7.44
N ASN A 112 -13.17 -16.92 7.15
CA ASN A 112 -12.80 -18.28 7.53
C ASN A 112 -11.87 -18.99 6.51
N GLY A 113 -11.54 -18.37 5.37
CA GLY A 113 -10.52 -18.83 4.43
C GLY A 113 -10.69 -20.28 3.94
N ARG A 114 -11.91 -20.82 4.00
CA ARG A 114 -12.20 -22.24 3.73
C ARG A 114 -11.97 -22.58 2.26
N VAL A 115 -12.13 -21.59 1.37
CA VAL A 115 -11.88 -21.72 -0.06
C VAL A 115 -10.47 -21.19 -0.38
N ARG A 116 -9.66 -22.03 -1.02
CA ARG A 116 -8.34 -21.65 -1.53
C ARG A 116 -8.47 -21.06 -2.94
N VAL A 117 -8.90 -19.81 -3.03
CA VAL A 117 -8.76 -19.05 -4.28
C VAL A 117 -7.31 -18.58 -4.40
N THR A 118 -6.72 -18.72 -5.58
CA THR A 118 -5.37 -18.19 -5.84
C THR A 118 -5.49 -16.70 -6.14
N VAL A 119 -4.99 -15.87 -5.24
CA VAL A 119 -4.85 -14.42 -5.47
C VAL A 119 -3.86 -14.21 -6.64
N PRO A 120 -4.13 -13.25 -7.56
CA PRO A 120 -3.26 -12.98 -8.70
C PRO A 120 -1.80 -12.73 -8.30
N ALA A 121 -0.91 -12.93 -9.26
CA ALA A 121 0.50 -12.65 -9.09
C ALA A 121 0.74 -11.15 -8.81
N ALA A 122 1.56 -10.89 -7.80
CA ALA A 122 2.24 -9.63 -7.59
C ALA A 122 3.74 -9.91 -7.58
N GLU A 123 4.48 -9.17 -8.39
CA GLU A 123 5.94 -9.22 -8.42
C GLU A 123 6.50 -7.80 -8.33
N LEU A 124 7.67 -7.68 -7.70
CA LEU A 124 8.48 -6.47 -7.69
C LEU A 124 9.78 -6.78 -8.41
N HIS A 125 9.99 -6.15 -9.55
CA HIS A 125 11.22 -6.29 -10.34
C HIS A 125 12.10 -5.09 -10.01
N ILE A 126 13.33 -5.33 -9.56
CA ILE A 126 14.25 -4.28 -9.14
C ILE A 126 15.53 -4.41 -9.94
N ASP A 127 15.85 -3.39 -10.73
CA ASP A 127 17.17 -3.20 -11.31
C ASP A 127 17.95 -2.22 -10.44
N VAL A 128 19.12 -2.62 -9.99
CA VAL A 128 19.88 -1.83 -9.03
C VAL A 128 21.37 -1.89 -9.30
N SER A 129 22.00 -0.71 -9.36
CA SER A 129 23.45 -0.52 -9.39
C SER A 129 23.93 0.07 -8.06
N HIS A 130 25.21 0.41 -7.96
CA HIS A 130 25.76 1.09 -6.79
C HIS A 130 25.09 2.46 -6.50
N GLU A 131 24.61 3.17 -7.53
CA GLU A 131 24.17 4.57 -7.42
C GLU A 131 22.67 4.76 -7.63
N ARG A 132 22.00 3.81 -8.28
CA ARG A 132 20.63 3.94 -8.76
C ARG A 132 19.84 2.66 -8.55
N LEU A 133 18.54 2.83 -8.34
CA LEU A 133 17.57 1.75 -8.28
C LEU A 133 16.34 2.13 -9.10
N ARG A 134 15.84 1.16 -9.85
CA ARG A 134 14.58 1.21 -10.57
C ARG A 134 13.73 0.01 -10.18
N ALA A 135 12.54 0.24 -9.64
CA ALA A 135 11.61 -0.79 -9.21
C ALA A 135 10.31 -0.71 -10.00
N HIS A 136 9.83 -1.87 -10.47
CA HIS A 136 8.59 -2.01 -11.23
C HIS A 136 7.62 -2.92 -10.50
N PHE A 137 6.39 -2.43 -10.33
CA PHE A 137 5.29 -3.20 -9.73
C PHE A 137 4.56 -3.96 -10.83
N VAL A 138 4.75 -5.28 -10.88
CA VAL A 138 4.23 -6.16 -11.93
C VAL A 138 3.07 -7.00 -11.40
N GLY A 139 2.04 -7.15 -12.22
CA GLY A 139 0.87 -7.98 -11.91
C GLY A 139 -0.24 -7.23 -11.14
N THR A 140 -1.40 -7.87 -11.04
CA THR A 140 -2.63 -7.25 -10.52
C THR A 140 -2.80 -7.43 -9.01
N GLY A 141 -1.92 -8.18 -8.34
CA GLY A 141 -2.03 -8.40 -6.90
C GLY A 141 -1.60 -7.23 -6.01
N TRP A 142 -1.11 -6.13 -6.58
CA TRP A 142 -0.71 -4.92 -5.85
C TRP A 142 -1.91 -3.99 -5.56
N PRO A 143 -1.92 -3.21 -4.46
CA PRO A 143 -2.99 -2.24 -4.18
C PRO A 143 -2.74 -0.91 -4.91
N ILE A 144 -2.16 -0.95 -6.11
CA ILE A 144 -1.77 0.18 -6.96
C ILE A 144 -1.91 -0.25 -8.42
N ALA A 145 -1.81 0.71 -9.33
CA ALA A 145 -1.85 0.46 -10.76
C ALA A 145 -0.66 -0.44 -11.19
N PRO A 146 -0.90 -1.44 -12.05
CA PRO A 146 0.17 -2.33 -12.50
C PRO A 146 1.05 -1.60 -13.51
N GLY A 147 2.35 -1.83 -13.45
CA GLY A 147 3.34 -1.10 -14.26
C GLY A 147 3.86 0.18 -13.62
N SER A 148 3.36 0.57 -12.43
CA SER A 148 3.95 1.66 -11.67
C SER A 148 5.44 1.43 -11.46
N GLU A 149 6.21 2.50 -11.51
CA GLU A 149 7.65 2.47 -11.48
C GLU A 149 8.18 3.50 -10.48
N VAL A 150 9.13 3.08 -9.65
CA VAL A 150 9.81 3.93 -8.68
C VAL A 150 11.30 3.97 -9.01
N ARG A 151 11.86 5.16 -9.08
CA ARG A 151 13.29 5.38 -9.29
C ARG A 151 13.89 6.06 -8.07
N LEU A 152 15.04 5.58 -7.64
CA LEU A 152 15.68 6.00 -6.41
C LEU A 152 17.17 6.26 -6.64
N ARG A 153 17.69 7.26 -5.94
CA ARG A 153 19.11 7.64 -5.95
C ARG A 153 19.79 7.30 -4.63
N ARG A 154 21.07 6.93 -4.69
CA ARG A 154 21.86 6.71 -3.48
C ARG A 154 22.17 7.98 -2.72
N ASP A 155 22.53 9.04 -3.44
CA ASP A 155 23.03 10.29 -2.89
C ASP A 155 21.93 11.17 -2.26
N ARG A 156 20.66 10.84 -2.48
CA ARG A 156 19.52 11.65 -2.03
C ARG A 156 18.35 10.82 -1.52
N PRO A 157 17.64 11.30 -0.49
CA PRO A 157 16.37 10.72 -0.06
C PRO A 157 15.23 11.12 -1.02
N GLY A 158 14.09 10.44 -0.91
CA GLY A 158 12.98 10.62 -1.84
C GLY A 158 13.13 9.77 -3.11
N VAL A 159 12.09 9.81 -3.94
CA VAL A 159 11.99 9.00 -5.15
C VAL A 159 11.36 9.76 -6.31
N TYR A 160 11.53 9.26 -7.53
CA TYR A 160 10.72 9.67 -8.66
C TYR A 160 9.72 8.55 -8.98
N LEU A 161 8.43 8.87 -9.01
CA LEU A 161 7.34 7.92 -9.21
C LEU A 161 6.70 8.13 -10.58
N PHE A 162 6.47 7.02 -11.29
CA PHE A 162 5.53 6.94 -12.39
C PHE A 162 4.36 6.04 -12.01
N ASP A 163 3.15 6.56 -12.07
CA ASP A 163 1.91 5.83 -11.86
C ASP A 163 0.86 6.20 -12.89
N ASP A 164 -0.39 5.88 -12.60
CA ASP A 164 -1.55 6.17 -13.44
C ASP A 164 -1.96 7.66 -13.42
N ARG A 165 -1.28 8.47 -12.61
CA ARG A 165 -1.38 9.95 -12.60
C ARG A 165 -0.17 10.63 -13.22
N GLY A 166 0.74 9.85 -13.82
CA GLY A 166 1.90 10.34 -14.54
C GLY A 166 3.19 10.31 -13.73
N GLY A 167 4.13 11.18 -14.04
CA GLY A 167 5.47 11.21 -13.44
C GLY A 167 5.64 12.37 -12.47
N ARG A 168 6.18 12.13 -11.27
CA ARG A 168 6.46 13.21 -10.30
C ARG A 168 7.56 12.84 -9.29
N PRO A 169 8.34 13.83 -8.80
CA PRO A 169 9.17 13.62 -7.62
C PRO A 169 8.28 13.46 -6.39
N LEU A 170 8.71 12.60 -5.47
CA LEU A 170 8.13 12.41 -4.15
C LEU A 170 9.21 12.64 -3.10
N GLU A 171 8.89 13.48 -2.13
CA GLU A 171 9.72 13.75 -0.97
C GLU A 171 9.78 12.53 -0.02
N PRO A 172 10.73 12.50 0.91
CA PRO A 172 10.90 11.35 1.80
C PRO A 172 9.62 11.02 2.58
N GLY A 173 9.20 9.74 2.54
CA GLY A 173 7.97 9.26 3.16
C GLY A 173 6.67 9.46 2.36
N GLU A 174 6.67 10.26 1.29
CA GLU A 174 5.48 10.42 0.43
C GLU A 174 5.19 9.15 -0.39
N LEU A 175 6.21 8.32 -0.66
CA LEU A 175 6.02 7.02 -1.31
C LEU A 175 5.12 6.08 -0.48
N ALA A 176 5.29 6.07 0.84
CA ALA A 176 4.42 5.30 1.73
C ALA A 176 2.99 5.85 1.72
N ALA A 177 2.82 7.18 1.68
CA ALA A 177 1.49 7.81 1.59
C ALA A 177 0.79 7.47 0.27
N TRP A 178 1.52 7.45 -0.84
CA TRP A 178 1.02 6.98 -2.13
C TRP A 178 0.60 5.51 -2.10
N PHE A 179 1.42 4.64 -1.50
CA PHE A 179 1.10 3.21 -1.42
C PHE A 179 -0.11 2.95 -0.52
N GLU A 180 -0.20 3.66 0.61
CA GLU A 180 -1.34 3.65 1.54
C GLU A 180 -2.60 4.30 0.94
N GLY A 181 -2.43 5.15 -0.09
CA GLY A 181 -3.52 5.91 -0.72
C GLY A 181 -4.10 7.00 0.18
N GLY A 182 -3.26 7.60 1.05
CA GLY A 182 -3.66 8.58 2.04
C GLY A 182 -2.58 8.84 3.09
N THR A 183 -2.98 9.15 4.32
CA THR A 183 -2.03 9.48 5.39
C THR A 183 -1.50 8.22 6.03
N VAL A 184 -0.17 8.07 6.05
CA VAL A 184 0.49 6.94 6.71
C VAL A 184 0.27 7.01 8.21
N THR A 185 -0.52 6.09 8.74
CA THR A 185 -0.62 5.87 10.19
C THR A 185 0.24 4.68 10.57
N ARG A 186 1.05 4.79 11.64
CA ARG A 186 1.91 3.68 12.13
C ARG A 186 1.13 2.53 12.78
N ARG A 187 -0.13 2.30 12.39
CA ARG A 187 -0.98 1.23 12.90
C ARG A 187 -0.84 0.00 12.00
N GLY A 188 0.32 -0.64 11.98
CA GLY A 188 0.55 -1.84 11.18
C GLY A 188 1.72 -2.67 11.72
N PRO A 189 1.85 -3.95 11.32
CA PRO A 189 3.06 -4.73 11.58
C PRO A 189 4.30 -4.00 11.05
N PRO A 190 5.42 -3.98 11.79
CA PRO A 190 6.63 -3.28 11.37
C PRO A 190 7.28 -3.96 10.17
N LEU A 191 8.22 -3.26 9.51
CA LEU A 191 9.05 -3.83 8.45
C LEU A 191 9.97 -4.91 9.03
N TYR A 192 9.80 -6.15 8.55
CA TYR A 192 10.72 -7.25 8.83
C TYR A 192 11.58 -7.52 7.61
N ILE A 193 12.89 -7.58 7.82
CA ILE A 193 13.88 -7.84 6.78
C ILE A 193 14.68 -9.06 7.18
N PHE A 194 14.79 -10.01 6.26
CA PHE A 194 15.63 -11.19 6.41
C PHE A 194 16.64 -11.19 5.26
N SER A 195 17.90 -10.90 5.59
CA SER A 195 19.01 -10.82 4.64
C SER A 195 19.89 -12.06 4.62
N THR A 196 19.80 -12.93 5.64
CA THR A 196 20.56 -14.18 5.73
C THR A 196 19.66 -15.40 5.73
N TYR A 197 19.86 -16.31 4.77
CA TYR A 197 19.22 -17.62 4.80
C TYR A 197 19.79 -18.39 6.00
N GLY A 198 18.95 -18.68 6.99
CA GLY A 198 19.26 -19.75 7.93
C GLY A 198 19.36 -21.03 7.11
N PHE A 199 20.55 -21.63 7.05
CA PHE A 199 20.94 -22.87 6.35
C PHE A 199 21.43 -22.75 4.89
N GLN A 200 22.65 -23.31 4.67
CA GLN A 200 23.44 -23.55 3.43
C GLN A 200 24.35 -22.40 2.97
N ARG A 201 25.67 -22.47 3.21
CA ARG A 201 26.70 -23.26 2.49
C ARG A 201 26.52 -23.17 0.97
N GLY A 202 27.29 -22.28 0.32
CA GLY A 202 27.35 -22.18 -1.13
C GLY A 202 26.76 -20.90 -1.73
N GLY A 203 26.66 -19.82 -0.95
CA GLY A 203 26.51 -18.49 -1.57
C GLY A 203 27.69 -18.23 -2.52
N PRO A 204 27.47 -17.50 -3.63
CA PRO A 204 28.57 -17.12 -4.53
C PRO A 204 29.68 -16.45 -3.71
N PRO A 205 30.96 -16.66 -4.09
CA PRO A 205 32.11 -16.20 -3.33
C PRO A 205 31.99 -14.72 -2.97
N ALA A 206 32.62 -14.34 -1.86
CA ALA A 206 32.59 -13.01 -1.26
C ALA A 206 33.19 -11.89 -2.14
N ASP A 207 33.62 -12.20 -3.36
CA ASP A 207 34.23 -11.26 -4.31
C ASP A 207 33.19 -10.44 -5.11
N ASP A 208 31.88 -10.63 -4.88
CA ASP A 208 30.84 -9.70 -5.39
C ASP A 208 30.84 -8.43 -4.52
N GLU A 209 31.82 -7.53 -4.72
CA GLU A 209 31.91 -6.20 -4.09
C GLU A 209 30.68 -5.29 -4.38
N GLU A 210 29.80 -5.69 -5.30
CA GLU A 210 28.64 -4.92 -5.75
C GLU A 210 27.31 -5.63 -5.44
N ARG A 211 27.00 -5.81 -4.15
CA ARG A 211 25.64 -6.16 -3.72
C ARG A 211 24.95 -4.89 -3.23
N PRO A 212 24.23 -4.14 -4.10
CA PRO A 212 23.59 -2.89 -3.70
C PRO A 212 22.29 -3.12 -2.91
N GLY A 213 22.36 -3.97 -1.87
CA GLY A 213 21.25 -4.26 -0.96
C GLY A 213 20.78 -3.03 -0.20
N GLU A 214 21.70 -2.09 0.06
CA GLU A 214 21.39 -0.81 0.68
C GLU A 214 20.28 -0.06 -0.04
N LEU A 215 20.31 0.02 -1.38
CA LEU A 215 19.25 0.72 -2.12
C LEU A 215 17.93 -0.04 -2.10
N VAL A 216 17.95 -1.38 -2.06
CA VAL A 216 16.73 -2.18 -1.87
C VAL A 216 16.11 -1.89 -0.50
N CYS A 217 16.93 -1.83 0.55
CA CYS A 217 16.47 -1.41 1.88
C CYS A 217 16.03 0.07 1.90
N ALA A 218 16.66 0.96 1.14
CA ALA A 218 16.25 2.36 1.02
C ALA A 218 14.85 2.46 0.38
N LEU A 219 14.57 1.70 -0.68
CA LEU A 219 13.24 1.59 -1.26
C LEU A 219 12.21 1.12 -0.22
N LEU A 220 12.55 0.07 0.55
CA LEU A 220 11.66 -0.43 1.61
C LEU A 220 11.41 0.62 2.69
N ALA A 221 12.43 1.40 3.06
CA ALA A 221 12.31 2.49 4.03
C ALA A 221 11.35 3.58 3.53
N GLU A 222 11.48 4.01 2.27
CA GLU A 222 10.59 4.99 1.64
C GLU A 222 9.15 4.44 1.54
N LEU A 223 9.00 3.15 1.21
CA LEU A 223 7.69 2.50 1.07
C LEU A 223 6.96 2.31 2.41
N THR A 224 7.68 2.24 3.53
CA THR A 224 7.10 2.12 4.88
C THR A 224 7.18 3.40 5.71
N SER A 225 7.78 4.47 5.16
CA SER A 225 8.10 5.70 5.90
C SER A 225 8.93 5.42 7.18
N GLU A 226 9.79 4.39 7.16
CA GLU A 226 10.76 4.12 8.23
C GLU A 226 12.04 4.94 8.00
N PRO A 227 12.79 5.32 9.06
CA PRO A 227 14.04 6.05 8.89
C PRO A 227 15.05 5.27 8.02
N ARG A 228 15.46 5.88 6.90
CA ARG A 228 16.31 5.26 5.88
C ARG A 228 17.60 4.71 6.47
N ASP A 229 18.27 5.47 7.34
CA ASP A 229 19.51 5.09 8.01
C ASP A 229 19.37 3.82 8.87
N GLN A 230 18.23 3.62 9.51
CA GLN A 230 17.96 2.44 10.35
C GLN A 230 17.64 1.18 9.52
N VAL A 231 17.03 1.36 8.36
CA VAL A 231 16.63 0.24 7.49
C VAL A 231 17.79 -0.20 6.61
N VAL A 232 18.53 0.74 6.00
CA VAL A 232 19.65 0.47 5.08
C VAL A 232 20.70 -0.44 5.71
N ARG A 233 21.03 -0.22 7.00
CA ARG A 233 21.99 -1.06 7.75
C ARG A 233 21.62 -2.54 7.81
N ARG A 234 20.33 -2.88 7.68
CA ARG A 234 19.84 -4.27 7.70
C ARG A 234 20.17 -5.04 6.40
N CYS A 235 20.53 -4.33 5.34
CA CYS A 235 20.92 -4.88 4.04
C CYS A 235 22.41 -4.69 3.69
N GLU A 236 23.27 -4.41 4.68
CA GLU A 236 24.73 -4.29 4.47
C GLU A 236 25.35 -5.56 3.85
N LEU A 237 24.77 -6.72 4.17
CA LEU A 237 25.23 -8.02 3.64
C LEU A 237 24.65 -8.37 2.26
N GLY A 238 23.80 -7.50 1.69
CA GLY A 238 23.15 -7.69 0.41
C GLY A 238 21.63 -7.51 0.47
N ALA A 239 21.00 -7.61 -0.70
CA ALA A 239 19.55 -7.47 -0.83
C ALA A 239 18.84 -8.56 0.00
N PRO A 240 17.68 -8.25 0.61
CA PRO A 240 16.99 -9.18 1.47
C PRO A 240 16.39 -10.33 0.64
N PHE A 241 16.49 -11.57 1.11
CA PHE A 241 15.85 -12.70 0.43
C PHE A 241 14.36 -12.77 0.76
N LEU A 242 13.96 -12.24 1.92
CA LEU A 242 12.59 -12.20 2.37
C LEU A 242 12.36 -10.89 3.12
N TRP A 243 11.24 -10.24 2.86
CA TRP A 243 10.80 -9.11 3.67
C TRP A 243 9.28 -9.13 3.87
N ARG A 244 8.83 -8.43 4.92
CA ARG A 244 7.42 -8.24 5.21
C ARG A 244 7.16 -6.79 5.56
N LEU A 245 6.19 -6.19 4.88
CA LEU A 245 5.63 -4.89 5.24
C LEU A 245 4.13 -5.06 5.46
N GLY A 246 3.65 -4.77 6.67
CA GLY A 246 2.28 -5.06 7.06
C GLY A 246 1.87 -6.51 6.80
N PHE A 247 0.88 -6.69 5.94
CA PHE A 247 0.39 -8.01 5.49
C PHE A 247 1.00 -8.51 4.19
N TRP A 248 1.92 -7.77 3.59
CA TRP A 248 2.66 -8.21 2.41
C TRP A 248 3.87 -9.03 2.83
N ARG A 249 4.03 -10.17 2.19
CA ARG A 249 5.22 -11.01 2.28
C ARG A 249 5.82 -11.11 0.90
N ALA A 250 7.09 -10.77 0.78
CA ALA A 250 7.83 -10.85 -0.45
C ALA A 250 9.02 -11.78 -0.30
N GLU A 251 9.14 -12.70 -1.24
CA GLU A 251 10.22 -13.67 -1.30
C GLU A 251 10.98 -13.47 -2.60
N GLN A 252 12.30 -13.34 -2.50
CA GLN A 252 13.18 -13.21 -3.64
C GLN A 252 13.20 -14.53 -4.41
N THR A 253 12.77 -14.50 -5.66
CA THR A 253 12.77 -15.65 -6.56
C THR A 253 13.92 -15.62 -7.57
N ALA A 254 14.53 -14.45 -7.79
CA ALA A 254 15.72 -14.29 -8.61
C ALA A 254 16.62 -13.14 -8.10
N GLY A 255 17.92 -13.25 -8.37
CA GLY A 255 18.92 -12.23 -8.04
C GLY A 255 20.14 -12.38 -8.94
N VAL A 256 20.03 -11.93 -10.19
CA VAL A 256 21.03 -12.18 -11.24
C VAL A 256 21.84 -10.92 -11.55
N PRO A 257 23.16 -11.04 -11.79
CA PRO A 257 23.93 -9.94 -12.34
C PRO A 257 23.48 -9.67 -13.79
N VAL A 258 23.42 -8.40 -14.16
CA VAL A 258 23.05 -7.91 -15.49
C VAL A 258 23.92 -6.73 -15.87
N GLU A 259 24.09 -6.51 -17.18
CA GLU A 259 24.64 -5.27 -17.71
C GLU A 259 23.49 -4.48 -18.35
N LEU A 260 23.35 -3.23 -17.94
CA LEU A 260 22.32 -2.32 -18.43
C LEU A 260 22.97 -1.05 -18.94
N PRO A 261 22.42 -0.37 -19.96
CA PRO A 261 22.88 0.97 -20.28
C PRO A 261 22.62 1.90 -19.08
N ARG A 262 23.55 2.80 -18.77
CA ARG A 262 23.42 3.76 -17.64
C ARG A 262 22.12 4.57 -17.73
N SER A 263 21.67 4.87 -18.95
CA SER A 263 20.39 5.51 -19.31
C SER A 263 19.14 4.76 -18.86
N ALA A 264 19.20 3.45 -18.65
CA ALA A 264 18.08 2.65 -18.13
C ALA A 264 17.88 2.79 -16.62
N LEU A 265 18.88 3.30 -15.88
CA LEU A 265 18.86 3.49 -14.43
C LEU A 265 18.72 4.95 -14.00
N ARG A 266 18.38 5.85 -14.92
CA ARG A 266 18.07 7.24 -14.58
C ARG A 266 16.99 7.32 -13.52
N ALA A 267 17.11 8.31 -12.64
CA ALA A 267 16.15 8.61 -11.59
C ALA A 267 15.47 9.98 -11.77
N ASP A 268 15.23 10.37 -13.03
CA ASP A 268 14.50 11.58 -13.42
C ASP A 268 13.30 11.26 -14.33
N GLU A 269 12.65 12.28 -14.87
CA GLU A 269 11.44 12.17 -15.70
C GLU A 269 11.68 11.60 -17.10
N ARG A 270 12.94 11.52 -17.54
CA ARG A 270 13.26 11.13 -18.92
C ARG A 270 13.01 9.64 -19.14
N ASN A 271 12.68 9.27 -20.37
CA ASN A 271 12.34 7.88 -20.74
C ASN A 271 11.26 7.30 -19.82
N PRO A 272 10.06 7.91 -19.75
CA PRO A 272 8.99 7.42 -18.91
C PRO A 272 8.55 6.01 -19.36
N PRO A 273 8.03 5.18 -18.44
CA PRO A 273 7.35 3.95 -18.83
C PRO A 273 6.10 4.24 -19.66
N ARG A 274 5.49 3.19 -20.22
CA ARG A 274 4.23 3.33 -20.95
C ARG A 274 3.16 3.92 -20.01
N PRO A 275 2.32 4.86 -20.49
CA PRO A 275 1.23 5.40 -19.69
C PRO A 275 0.32 4.30 -19.15
N ILE A 276 -0.08 4.45 -17.89
CA ILE A 276 -0.95 3.51 -17.19
C ILE A 276 -2.35 4.13 -17.13
N ARG A 277 -3.37 3.32 -17.42
CA ARG A 277 -4.76 3.78 -17.34
C ARG A 277 -5.14 4.08 -15.89
N HIS A 278 -5.69 5.27 -15.66
CA HIS A 278 -6.20 5.68 -14.36
C HIS A 278 -7.20 4.69 -13.78
N GLN A 279 -6.99 4.30 -12.52
CA GLN A 279 -7.85 3.39 -11.77
C GLN A 279 -8.02 3.92 -10.35
N SER A 280 -9.25 4.10 -9.89
CA SER A 280 -9.58 4.42 -8.49
C SER A 280 -10.07 3.20 -7.71
N SER A 281 -10.26 2.06 -8.38
CA SER A 281 -10.55 0.78 -7.76
C SER A 281 -10.21 -0.36 -8.71
N ARG A 282 -9.97 -1.56 -8.16
CA ARG A 282 -9.72 -2.77 -8.95
C ARG A 282 -10.02 -4.04 -8.16
N ALA A 283 -10.69 -5.00 -8.80
CA ALA A 283 -10.74 -6.38 -8.33
C ALA A 283 -9.43 -7.13 -8.64
N PHE A 284 -8.87 -7.82 -7.66
CA PHE A 284 -7.76 -8.76 -7.84
C PHE A 284 -8.20 -10.04 -8.52
N LEU A 285 -9.43 -10.47 -8.23
CA LEU A 285 -9.97 -11.73 -8.69
C LEU A 285 -10.88 -11.50 -9.90
N GLU A 286 -10.72 -12.35 -10.91
CA GLU A 286 -11.67 -12.43 -12.02
C GLU A 286 -13.05 -12.89 -11.50
N PRO A 287 -14.15 -12.55 -12.20
CA PRO A 287 -15.50 -12.95 -11.79
C PRO A 287 -15.65 -14.46 -11.55
N GLU A 288 -15.01 -15.31 -12.36
CA GLU A 288 -15.05 -16.77 -12.20
C GLU A 288 -14.34 -17.26 -10.94
N ALA A 289 -13.35 -16.52 -10.45
CA ALA A 289 -12.68 -16.81 -9.19
C ALA A 289 -13.53 -16.36 -7.99
N LEU A 290 -14.22 -15.23 -8.11
CA LEU A 290 -15.17 -14.74 -7.10
C LEU A 290 -16.37 -15.67 -6.93
N ARG A 291 -16.88 -16.29 -8.02
CA ARG A 291 -17.98 -17.30 -7.97
C ARG A 291 -17.66 -18.51 -7.10
N ARG A 292 -16.37 -18.81 -6.90
CA ARG A 292 -15.93 -19.97 -6.11
C ARG A 292 -15.93 -19.71 -4.61
N LEU A 293 -16.09 -18.46 -4.19
CA LEU A 293 -16.23 -18.14 -2.78
C LEU A 293 -17.55 -18.72 -2.26
N ASP A 294 -17.49 -19.37 -1.10
CA ASP A 294 -18.63 -20.07 -0.52
C ASP A 294 -19.51 -19.06 0.21
N GLY A 295 -20.42 -18.44 -0.54
CA GLY A 295 -21.45 -17.60 0.03
C GLY A 295 -22.34 -18.40 0.96
N GLY A 296 -22.47 -17.95 2.21
CA GLY A 296 -23.48 -18.47 3.12
C GLY A 296 -24.89 -18.32 2.51
N ARG A 297 -25.88 -18.95 3.15
CA ARG A 297 -27.26 -19.03 2.65
C ARG A 297 -27.77 -17.70 2.08
N ALA A 298 -28.32 -17.75 0.87
CA ALA A 298 -28.96 -16.62 0.23
C ALA A 298 -30.13 -16.09 1.11
N PRO A 299 -30.13 -14.80 1.49
CA PRO A 299 -31.24 -14.20 2.21
C PRO A 299 -32.51 -14.16 1.35
N SER A 300 -33.67 -14.38 1.98
CA SER A 300 -34.98 -14.45 1.32
C SER A 300 -35.57 -13.09 0.94
N ASP A 301 -35.15 -12.02 1.62
CA ASP A 301 -35.69 -10.68 1.41
C ASP A 301 -35.29 -10.14 0.03
N PRO A 302 -35.87 -9.06 -0.51
CA PRO A 302 -35.31 -8.42 -1.71
C PRO A 302 -33.93 -7.77 -1.43
N PRO A 303 -33.06 -7.60 -2.45
CA PRO A 303 -31.82 -6.83 -2.31
C PRO A 303 -32.09 -5.40 -1.81
N PRO A 304 -31.14 -4.77 -1.09
CA PRO A 304 -31.32 -3.39 -0.65
C PRO A 304 -31.44 -2.45 -1.85
N GLU A 305 -32.19 -1.38 -1.69
CA GLU A 305 -32.32 -0.34 -2.71
C GLU A 305 -30.94 0.19 -3.15
N GLY A 306 -30.77 0.33 -4.47
CA GLY A 306 -29.50 0.72 -5.09
C GLY A 306 -28.44 -0.38 -5.13
N ALA A 307 -28.74 -1.61 -4.70
CA ALA A 307 -27.86 -2.76 -4.94
C ALA A 307 -27.68 -2.99 -6.44
N PRO A 308 -26.48 -3.40 -6.88
CA PRO A 308 -26.30 -3.85 -8.25
C PRO A 308 -27.13 -5.12 -8.53
N ALA A 309 -27.42 -5.38 -9.80
CA ALA A 309 -28.10 -6.60 -10.21
C ALA A 309 -27.31 -7.88 -9.84
N GLU A 310 -25.98 -7.78 -9.84
CA GLU A 310 -25.07 -8.85 -9.45
C GLU A 310 -23.87 -8.30 -8.66
N GLY A 311 -23.28 -9.17 -7.82
CA GLY A 311 -22.05 -8.85 -7.11
C GLY A 311 -22.19 -7.85 -5.95
N LEU A 312 -21.06 -7.31 -5.53
CA LEU A 312 -20.97 -6.39 -4.40
C LEU A 312 -20.42 -5.05 -4.86
N ARG A 313 -21.18 -3.97 -4.62
CA ARG A 313 -20.68 -2.60 -4.75
C ARG A 313 -20.08 -2.16 -3.42
N VAL A 314 -18.85 -1.70 -3.44
CA VAL A 314 -18.15 -1.18 -2.26
C VAL A 314 -17.86 0.30 -2.45
N SER A 315 -18.26 1.13 -1.49
CA SER A 315 -17.89 2.55 -1.42
C SER A 315 -16.91 2.76 -0.27
N ASN A 316 -15.80 3.44 -0.54
CA ASN A 316 -14.78 3.72 0.45
C ASN A 316 -14.88 5.16 0.96
N GLU A 317 -15.54 5.34 2.10
CA GLU A 317 -15.67 6.62 2.81
C GLU A 317 -14.59 6.78 3.91
N SER A 318 -13.62 5.87 3.99
CA SER A 318 -12.50 5.98 4.92
C SER A 318 -11.48 7.02 4.45
N ALA A 319 -10.49 7.36 5.29
CA ALA A 319 -9.51 8.39 4.97
C ALA A 319 -8.45 7.96 3.93
N ASP A 320 -8.32 6.65 3.67
CA ASP A 320 -7.20 6.05 2.94
C ASP A 320 -7.70 4.96 1.97
N ARG A 321 -6.81 4.37 1.17
CA ARG A 321 -7.17 3.22 0.31
C ARG A 321 -7.55 2.02 1.16
N ALA A 322 -8.63 1.35 0.75
CA ALA A 322 -9.11 0.14 1.39
C ALA A 322 -8.87 -1.07 0.50
N ILE A 323 -8.20 -2.08 1.02
CA ILE A 323 -8.16 -3.42 0.45
C ILE A 323 -9.34 -4.20 1.03
N ILE A 324 -10.16 -4.76 0.14
CA ILE A 324 -11.39 -5.47 0.48
C ILE A 324 -11.06 -6.96 0.61
N ALA A 325 -11.38 -7.52 1.77
CA ALA A 325 -11.31 -8.95 2.02
C ALA A 325 -12.73 -9.54 2.04
N ILE A 326 -12.95 -10.60 1.27
CA ILE A 326 -14.22 -11.34 1.21
C ILE A 326 -13.92 -12.79 1.60
N ASP A 327 -14.54 -13.25 2.69
CA ASP A 327 -14.32 -14.57 3.30
C ASP A 327 -12.84 -14.93 3.55
N GLY A 328 -12.05 -13.92 3.91
CA GLY A 328 -10.62 -14.08 4.19
C GLY A 328 -9.74 -14.13 2.93
N VAL A 329 -10.29 -13.79 1.76
CA VAL A 329 -9.53 -13.63 0.50
C VAL A 329 -9.46 -12.16 0.11
N ALA A 330 -8.28 -11.67 -0.27
CA ALA A 330 -8.14 -10.31 -0.79
C ALA A 330 -8.80 -10.24 -2.17
N ALA A 331 -9.93 -9.54 -2.25
CA ALA A 331 -10.76 -9.45 -3.43
C ALA A 331 -10.36 -8.30 -4.35
N GLY A 332 -9.78 -7.22 -3.81
CA GLY A 332 -9.35 -6.05 -4.56
C GLY A 332 -9.15 -4.83 -3.66
N TRP A 333 -9.03 -3.65 -4.26
CA TRP A 333 -8.87 -2.38 -3.54
C TRP A 333 -9.74 -1.27 -4.11
N VAL A 334 -10.00 -0.26 -3.28
CA VAL A 334 -10.79 0.93 -3.60
C VAL A 334 -10.10 2.13 -2.96
N ASP A 335 -9.77 3.16 -3.76
CA ASP A 335 -9.20 4.41 -3.27
C ASP A 335 -10.16 5.14 -2.33
N ARG A 336 -9.60 6.06 -1.55
CA ARG A 336 -10.37 7.01 -0.73
C ARG A 336 -11.41 7.73 -1.60
N GLY A 337 -12.67 7.73 -1.17
CA GLY A 337 -13.77 8.41 -1.84
C GLY A 337 -14.25 7.74 -3.14
N ALA A 338 -13.70 6.58 -3.50
CA ALA A 338 -14.07 5.87 -4.72
C ALA A 338 -15.08 4.73 -4.46
N GLU A 339 -15.62 4.21 -5.55
CA GLU A 339 -16.42 2.99 -5.56
C GLU A 339 -15.70 1.88 -6.34
N GLY A 340 -15.84 0.64 -5.89
CA GLY A 340 -15.33 -0.56 -6.56
C GLY A 340 -16.40 -1.64 -6.63
N TRP A 341 -16.45 -2.35 -7.75
CA TRP A 341 -17.50 -3.33 -8.04
C TRP A 341 -16.88 -4.73 -8.16
N PHE A 342 -17.36 -5.66 -7.34
CA PHE A 342 -16.88 -7.05 -7.28
C PHE A 342 -17.94 -7.97 -7.91
N VAL A 343 -17.81 -8.16 -9.22
CA VAL A 343 -18.75 -8.94 -10.04
C VAL A 343 -18.41 -10.44 -9.95
N GLY A 344 -19.42 -11.30 -10.04
CA GLY A 344 -19.25 -12.75 -10.00
C GLY A 344 -19.43 -13.38 -8.61
N LEU A 345 -19.73 -12.63 -7.56
CA LEU A 345 -20.18 -13.24 -6.31
C LEU A 345 -21.59 -13.82 -6.49
N GLU A 346 -21.80 -15.08 -6.10
CA GLU A 346 -23.13 -15.69 -6.12
C GLU A 346 -24.04 -15.08 -5.03
N PRO A 347 -25.37 -15.03 -5.23
CA PRO A 347 -26.28 -14.52 -4.21
C PRO A 347 -26.13 -15.27 -2.87
N GLY A 348 -25.85 -14.53 -1.79
CA GLY A 348 -25.41 -15.15 -0.54
C GLY A 348 -25.09 -14.13 0.54
N THR A 349 -24.60 -14.64 1.67
CA THR A 349 -24.02 -13.82 2.74
C THR A 349 -22.53 -14.12 2.88
N TYR A 350 -21.69 -13.08 2.80
CA TYR A 350 -20.23 -13.17 2.83
C TYR A 350 -19.67 -12.35 3.99
N ASP A 351 -18.59 -12.82 4.62
CA ASP A 351 -17.86 -12.02 5.60
C ASP A 351 -16.97 -11.02 4.86
N VAL A 352 -17.30 -9.73 4.94
CA VAL A 352 -16.55 -8.66 4.29
C VAL A 352 -15.84 -7.82 5.33
N GLY A 353 -14.52 -7.73 5.20
CA GLY A 353 -13.63 -6.93 6.03
C GLY A 353 -12.74 -6.03 5.19
N THR A 354 -12.07 -5.07 5.83
CA THR A 354 -11.17 -4.14 5.13
C THR A 354 -9.88 -3.90 5.89
N ILE A 355 -8.80 -3.77 5.10
CA ILE A 355 -7.44 -3.53 5.57
C ILE A 355 -6.80 -2.42 4.76
N ARG A 356 -5.91 -1.66 5.38
CA ARG A 356 -5.06 -0.69 4.67
C ARG A 356 -3.87 -1.38 4.02
N PRO A 357 -3.31 -0.82 2.94
CA PRO A 357 -2.12 -1.35 2.28
C PRO A 357 -0.95 -1.67 3.24
N LEU A 358 -0.65 -0.81 4.20
CA LEU A 358 0.42 -1.02 5.19
C LEU A 358 0.01 -1.88 6.40
N GLY A 359 -1.19 -2.44 6.40
CA GLY A 359 -1.57 -3.54 7.29
C GLY A 359 -2.40 -3.17 8.52
N ALA A 360 -3.00 -1.98 8.57
CA ALA A 360 -4.02 -1.67 9.58
C ALA A 360 -5.34 -2.37 9.22
N VAL A 361 -6.01 -3.01 10.19
CA VAL A 361 -7.41 -3.42 10.00
C VAL A 361 -8.31 -2.20 10.17
N VAL A 362 -9.01 -1.81 9.11
CA VAL A 362 -9.97 -0.69 9.12
C VAL A 362 -11.30 -1.16 9.67
N GLN A 363 -11.81 -2.26 9.13
CA GLN A 363 -13.08 -2.84 9.53
C GLN A 363 -12.94 -4.35 9.66
N ARG A 364 -13.37 -4.89 10.80
CA ARG A 364 -13.46 -6.34 11.01
C ARG A 364 -14.46 -6.96 10.03
N GLY A 365 -14.29 -8.27 9.78
CA GLY A 365 -15.24 -9.04 8.99
C GLY A 365 -16.65 -8.92 9.57
N ARG A 366 -17.61 -8.55 8.71
CA ARG A 366 -19.03 -8.54 9.05
C ARG A 366 -19.82 -9.19 7.91
N PRO A 367 -20.94 -9.87 8.22
CA PRO A 367 -21.78 -10.46 7.19
C PRO A 367 -22.39 -9.38 6.30
N VAL A 368 -22.26 -9.56 4.99
CA VAL A 368 -22.79 -8.69 3.96
C VAL A 368 -23.55 -9.53 2.95
N ARG A 369 -24.75 -9.06 2.61
CA ARG A 369 -25.59 -9.67 1.60
C ARG A 369 -25.08 -9.32 0.19
N VAL A 370 -25.11 -10.30 -0.70
CA VAL A 370 -24.89 -10.17 -2.14
C VAL A 370 -26.13 -10.68 -2.90
N PRO A 371 -26.62 -9.99 -3.95
CA PRO A 371 -26.19 -8.67 -4.39
C PRO A 371 -26.43 -7.58 -3.34
N GLY A 372 -25.54 -6.61 -3.23
CA GLY A 372 -25.62 -5.61 -2.17
C GLY A 372 -24.60 -4.48 -2.24
N ILE A 373 -24.61 -3.65 -1.20
CA ILE A 373 -23.72 -2.50 -1.04
C ILE A 373 -22.97 -2.64 0.28
N HIS A 374 -21.67 -2.36 0.27
CA HIS A 374 -20.84 -2.24 1.45
C HIS A 374 -20.19 -0.87 1.53
N ARG A 375 -20.22 -0.24 2.70
CA ARG A 375 -19.53 1.02 2.96
C ARG A 375 -18.36 0.80 3.91
N VAL A 376 -17.19 1.28 3.53
CA VAL A 376 -15.99 1.26 4.37
C VAL A 376 -15.86 2.61 5.05
N CYS A 377 -15.80 2.63 6.39
CA CYS A 377 -15.51 3.86 7.12
C CYS A 377 -14.66 3.56 8.37
N ASP A 378 -13.84 4.52 8.81
CA ASP A 378 -12.98 4.41 10.01
C ASP A 378 -13.78 4.61 11.33
N GLY A 379 -14.95 3.96 11.47
CA GLY A 379 -15.80 4.04 12.66
C GLY A 379 -16.74 5.26 12.72
N ARG A 380 -16.76 6.11 11.70
CA ARG A 380 -17.67 7.27 11.57
C ARG A 380 -18.60 7.19 10.36
N CYS A 381 -19.09 6.00 9.99
CA CYS A 381 -20.19 5.99 9.03
C CYS A 381 -21.38 6.69 9.72
N PRO A 382 -22.03 7.71 9.12
CA PRO A 382 -23.33 8.13 9.60
C PRO A 382 -24.22 6.88 9.63
N ARG A 383 -24.82 6.59 10.79
CA ARG A 383 -25.86 5.55 10.85
C ARG A 383 -26.88 5.93 9.80
N ARG A 384 -27.26 4.96 8.95
CA ARG A 384 -28.40 5.10 8.06
C ARG A 384 -29.56 5.59 8.94
N THR A 385 -29.94 6.85 8.80
CA THR A 385 -31.29 7.27 9.20
C THR A 385 -32.19 6.54 8.23
N ASP A 386 -32.79 5.45 8.69
CA ASP A 386 -33.83 4.76 7.95
C ASP A 386 -34.86 5.81 7.53
N GLN A 387 -35.04 5.97 6.22
CA GLN A 387 -36.25 6.53 5.62
C GLN A 387 -36.97 5.38 4.95
#